data_AF-A0A942V470-F1
#
_entry.id   AF-A0A942V470-F1
#
_cell.length_a   1.000
_cell.length_b   1.000
_cell.length_c   1.000
_cell.angle_alpha   90.00
_cell.angle_beta   90.00
_cell.angle_gamma   90.00
#
_symmetry.space_group_name_H-M   'P 1'
#
loop_
_entity.id
_entity.type
_entity.pdbx_description
1 polymer ?
#
loop_
_entity_poly.entity_id
_entity_poly.type
_entity_poly.pdbx_seq_one_letter_code
_entity_poly.pdbx_strand_id
1 'polypeptide(L)'
;MILNEEIKKNILKKFQNKKIAVLYGGISEEREVSLRSGENVYKALTSFKEIKDNCILIDVKNHYNLVEILKKEKVEYCYNILHGSFGEDGSIQGLLDCLNIKYTG
;
A
#
# COMPACT_ATOMS: atom_id res chain seq x y z
N MET A 1 14.98 -12.60 14.15
CA MET A 1 16.01 -11.54 14.13
C MET A 1 15.35 -10.26 14.65
N ILE A 2 15.60 -9.86 15.89
CA ILE A 2 15.04 -8.61 16.44
C ILE A 2 15.86 -7.47 15.83
N LEU A 3 15.22 -6.59 15.05
CA LEU A 3 15.88 -5.36 14.60
C LEU A 3 16.32 -4.55 15.82
N ASN A 4 17.58 -4.13 15.85
CA ASN A 4 18.03 -3.12 16.80
C ASN A 4 17.10 -1.89 16.71
N GLU A 5 16.62 -1.37 17.84
CA GLU A 5 15.73 -0.20 17.93
C GLU A 5 16.27 1.02 17.17
N GLU A 6 17.59 1.20 17.13
CA GLU A 6 18.23 2.25 16.35
C GLU A 6 18.05 2.04 14.84
N ILE A 7 18.24 0.81 14.36
CA ILE A 7 18.02 0.46 12.94
C ILE A 7 16.57 0.69 12.56
N LYS A 8 15.63 0.23 13.41
CA LYS A 8 14.20 0.43 13.20
C LYS A 8 13.83 1.91 13.10
N LYS A 9 14.32 2.74 14.03
CA LYS A 9 14.10 4.19 14.00
C LYS A 9 14.66 4.83 12.73
N ASN A 10 15.85 4.42 12.31
CA ASN A 10 16.48 4.93 11.08
C ASN A 10 15.70 4.53 9.83
N ILE A 11 15.11 3.33 9.80
CA ILE A 11 14.23 2.90 8.70
C ILE A 11 12.95 3.74 8.69
N LEU A 12 12.26 3.87 9.84
CA LEU A 12 11.00 4.62 9.93
C LEU A 12 11.17 6.09 9.53
N LYS A 13 12.29 6.72 9.92
CA LYS A 13 12.62 8.08 9.49
C LYS A 13 12.72 8.25 7.96
N LYS A 14 13.15 7.22 7.22
CA LYS A 14 13.20 7.29 5.74
C LYS A 14 11.82 7.40 5.10
N PHE A 15 10.79 6.92 5.79
CA PHE A 15 9.40 6.99 5.37
C PHE A 15 8.66 8.18 5.97
N GLN A 16 9.31 8.97 6.82
CA GLN A 16 8.74 10.21 7.33
C GLN A 16 8.45 11.15 6.15
N ASN A 17 7.20 11.60 6.04
CA ASN A 17 6.68 12.43 4.94
C ASN A 17 6.56 11.73 3.57
N LYS A 18 6.72 10.40 3.51
CA LYS A 18 6.47 9.63 2.28
C LYS A 18 5.03 9.19 2.23
N LYS A 19 4.34 9.44 1.10
CA LYS A 19 2.96 9.00 0.93
C LYS A 19 2.90 7.52 0.56
N ILE A 20 2.25 6.75 1.43
CA ILE A 20 2.11 5.29 1.32
C ILE A 20 0.63 4.96 1.10
N ALA A 21 0.32 4.21 0.05
CA ALA A 21 -1.00 3.61 -0.13
C ALA A 21 -0.96 2.13 0.27
N VAL A 22 -2.01 1.65 0.92
CA VAL A 22 -2.31 0.23 1.06
C VAL A 22 -3.47 -0.07 0.11
N LEU A 23 -3.21 -0.84 -0.94
CA LEU A 23 -4.25 -1.28 -1.87
C LEU A 23 -4.84 -2.59 -1.36
N TYR A 24 -6.15 -2.64 -1.18
CA TYR A 24 -6.85 -3.79 -0.65
C TYR A 24 -8.26 -3.92 -1.23
N GLY A 25 -8.98 -4.97 -0.85
CA GLY A 25 -10.30 -5.29 -1.39
C GLY A 25 -10.20 -5.86 -2.79
N GLY A 26 -10.52 -5.05 -3.80
CA GLY A 26 -10.51 -5.50 -5.19
C GLY A 26 -11.85 -6.06 -5.66
N ILE A 27 -11.84 -6.59 -6.88
CA ILE A 27 -13.01 -7.18 -7.57
C ILE A 27 -12.91 -8.70 -7.72
N SER A 28 -11.87 -9.33 -7.17
CA SER A 28 -11.65 -10.77 -7.25
C SER A 28 -12.54 -11.54 -6.27
N GLU A 29 -12.63 -12.86 -6.45
CA GLU A 29 -13.31 -13.77 -5.51
C GLU A 29 -12.64 -13.79 -4.13
N GLU A 30 -11.38 -13.37 -4.04
CA GLU A 30 -10.57 -13.32 -2.81
C GLU A 30 -10.68 -11.96 -2.08
N ARG A 31 -11.61 -11.10 -2.49
CA ARG A 31 -11.82 -9.76 -1.93
C ARG A 31 -11.87 -9.74 -0.40
N GLU A 32 -12.62 -10.66 0.22
CA GLU A 32 -12.78 -10.69 1.68
C GLU A 32 -11.45 -10.97 2.40
N VAL A 33 -10.58 -11.78 1.80
CA VAL A 33 -9.23 -12.02 2.32
C VAL A 33 -8.40 -10.74 2.22
N SER A 34 -8.48 -10.04 1.08
CA SER A 34 -7.78 -8.78 0.86
C SER A 34 -8.23 -7.69 1.83
N LEU A 35 -9.55 -7.59 2.09
CA LEU A 35 -10.10 -6.63 3.06
C LEU A 35 -9.50 -6.82 4.45
N ARG A 36 -9.51 -8.06 4.96
CA ARG A 36 -8.99 -8.38 6.29
C ARG A 36 -7.48 -8.14 6.38
N SER A 37 -6.72 -8.61 5.39
CA SER A 37 -5.27 -8.42 5.34
C SER A 37 -4.89 -6.94 5.25
N GLY A 38 -5.58 -6.18 4.40
CA GLY A 38 -5.31 -4.76 4.19
C GLY A 38 -5.57 -3.93 5.44
N GLU A 39 -6.65 -4.20 6.17
CA GLU A 39 -6.91 -3.55 7.45
C GLU A 39 -5.81 -3.81 8.48
N ASN A 40 -5.33 -5.05 8.58
CA ASN A 40 -4.29 -5.42 9.53
C ASN A 40 -2.97 -4.74 9.20
N VAL A 41 -2.59 -4.72 7.92
CA VAL A 41 -1.38 -4.03 7.44
C VAL A 41 -1.50 -2.52 7.67
N TYR A 42 -2.64 -1.92 7.35
CA TYR A 42 -2.86 -0.49 7.59
C TYR A 42 -2.77 -0.14 9.07
N LYS A 43 -3.40 -0.92 9.96
CA LYS A 43 -3.30 -0.75 11.42
C LYS A 43 -1.86 -0.86 11.91
N ALA A 44 -1.10 -1.82 11.39
CA ALA A 44 0.31 -1.99 11.75
C ALA A 44 1.17 -0.81 11.28
N LEU A 45 1.03 -0.37 10.03
CA LEU A 45 1.79 0.77 9.48
C LEU A 45 1.46 2.07 10.21
N THR A 46 0.18 2.32 10.49
CA THR A 46 -0.28 3.55 11.17
C THR A 46 -0.04 3.55 12.69
N SER A 47 0.43 2.43 13.25
CA SER A 47 0.93 2.39 14.64
C SER A 47 2.24 3.17 14.81
N PHE A 48 3.00 3.39 13.72
CA PHE A 48 4.23 4.18 13.73
C PHE A 48 3.91 5.66 13.46
N LYS A 49 4.38 6.55 14.34
CA LYS A 49 4.10 8.00 14.24
C LYS A 49 4.64 8.61 12.96
N GLU A 50 5.76 8.12 12.45
CA GLU A 50 6.40 8.59 11.22
C GLU A 50 5.56 8.31 9.97
N ILE A 51 4.70 7.28 10.02
CA ILE A 51 3.89 6.79 8.89
C ILE A 51 2.42 7.20 9.03
N LYS A 52 1.90 7.28 10.26
CA LYS A 52 0.47 7.45 10.58
C LYS A 52 -0.26 8.49 9.70
N ASP A 53 0.30 9.68 9.53
CA ASP A 53 -0.36 10.78 8.83
C ASP A 53 -0.14 10.75 7.30
N ASN A 54 0.69 9.83 6.81
CA ASN A 54 1.06 9.70 5.41
C ASN A 54 0.64 8.37 4.78
N CYS A 55 -0.05 7.52 5.52
CA CYS A 55 -0.59 6.25 5.03
C CYS A 55 -2.07 6.39 4.70
N ILE A 56 -2.49 5.88 3.55
CA ILE A 56 -3.91 5.82 3.13
C ILE A 56 -4.29 4.39 2.77
N LEU A 57 -5.55 4.03 3.02
CA LEU A 57 -6.13 2.73 2.70
C LEU A 57 -7.10 2.90 1.53
N ILE A 58 -6.91 2.17 0.43
CA ILE A 58 -7.68 2.33 -0.82
C ILE A 58 -8.31 0.99 -1.22
N ASP A 59 -9.64 0.92 -1.11
CA ASP A 59 -10.42 -0.22 -1.61
C ASP A 59 -10.59 -0.12 -3.12
N VAL A 60 -9.94 -1.02 -3.88
CA VAL A 60 -9.92 -1.00 -5.34
C VAL A 60 -11.19 -1.65 -5.91
N LYS A 61 -12.34 -1.02 -5.67
CA LYS A 61 -13.67 -1.51 -6.12
C LYS A 61 -13.84 -1.50 -7.63
N ASN A 62 -13.06 -0.68 -8.34
CA ASN A 62 -12.96 -0.67 -9.80
C ASN A 62 -11.64 0.02 -10.20
N HIS A 63 -11.22 -0.15 -11.45
CA HIS A 63 -9.94 0.37 -11.94
C HIS A 63 -10.00 1.82 -12.45
N TYR A 64 -11.20 2.37 -12.67
CA TYR A 64 -11.37 3.62 -13.43
C TYR A 64 -10.76 4.84 -12.74
N ASN A 65 -10.88 4.94 -11.42
CA ASN A 65 -10.43 6.11 -10.67
C ASN A 65 -9.13 5.88 -9.89
N LEU A 66 -8.56 4.67 -9.92
CA LEU A 66 -7.37 4.34 -9.12
C LEU A 66 -6.20 5.27 -9.46
N VAL A 67 -5.94 5.48 -10.75
CA VAL A 67 -4.84 6.36 -11.20
C VAL A 67 -5.03 7.80 -10.74
N GLU A 68 -6.25 8.31 -10.78
CA GLU A 68 -6.57 9.67 -10.33
C GLU A 68 -6.32 9.81 -8.82
N ILE A 69 -6.78 8.84 -8.03
CA ILE A 69 -6.56 8.81 -6.58
C ILE A 69 -5.06 8.76 -6.27
N LEU A 70 -4.31 7.84 -6.88
CA LEU A 70 -2.87 7.69 -6.65
C LEU A 70 -2.10 8.98 -6.96
N LYS A 71 -2.45 9.67 -8.07
CA LYS A 71 -1.85 10.95 -8.44
C LYS A 71 -2.25 12.09 -7.52
N LYS A 72 -3.54 12.21 -7.18
CA LYS A 72 -4.07 13.26 -6.30
C LYS A 72 -3.45 13.20 -4.91
N GLU A 73 -3.35 12.00 -4.36
CA GLU A 73 -2.76 11.75 -3.04
C GLU A 73 -1.22 11.76 -3.07
N LYS A 74 -0.61 11.89 -4.26
CA LYS A 74 0.84 11.92 -4.48
C LYS A 74 1.53 10.68 -3.89
N VAL A 75 0.95 9.51 -4.11
CA VAL A 75 1.46 8.24 -3.59
C VAL A 75 2.86 7.97 -4.16
N GLU A 76 3.81 7.65 -3.29
CA GLU A 76 5.19 7.29 -3.65
C GLU A 76 5.47 5.79 -3.45
N TYR A 77 4.76 5.18 -2.50
CA TYR A 77 4.90 3.78 -2.13
C TYR A 77 3.53 3.11 -2.05
N CYS A 78 3.44 1.87 -2.49
CA CYS A 78 2.23 1.08 -2.47
C CYS A 78 2.48 -0.27 -1.79
N TYR A 79 1.80 -0.55 -0.70
CA TYR A 79 1.71 -1.90 -0.16
C TYR A 79 0.53 -2.60 -0.87
N ASN A 80 0.85 -3.54 -1.76
CA ASN A 80 -0.16 -4.29 -2.51
C ASN A 80 -0.67 -5.47 -1.68
N ILE A 81 -1.95 -5.45 -1.30
CA ILE A 81 -2.66 -6.52 -0.57
C ILE A 81 -3.82 -7.07 -1.41
N LEU A 82 -3.92 -6.70 -2.69
CA LEU A 82 -4.92 -7.28 -3.58
C LEU A 82 -4.59 -8.76 -3.82
N HIS A 83 -5.61 -9.61 -3.79
CA HIS A 83 -5.49 -11.05 -4.07
C HIS A 83 -6.22 -11.41 -5.36
N GLY A 84 -5.72 -12.43 -6.05
CA GLY A 84 -6.28 -12.92 -7.31
C GLY A 84 -6.01 -12.00 -8.51
N SER A 85 -6.85 -12.12 -9.54
CA SER A 85 -6.71 -11.34 -10.77
C SER A 85 -6.63 -9.85 -10.50
N PHE A 86 -5.83 -9.14 -11.30
CA PHE A 86 -5.38 -7.76 -11.14
C PHE A 86 -4.38 -7.51 -9.99
N GLY A 87 -4.51 -8.19 -8.85
CA GLY A 87 -3.63 -8.03 -7.70
C GLY A 87 -2.29 -8.76 -7.82
N GLU A 88 -2.33 -9.99 -8.33
CA GLU A 88 -1.18 -10.92 -8.31
C GLU A 88 -0.70 -11.33 -9.72
N ASP A 89 -1.38 -10.88 -10.77
CA ASP A 89 -1.11 -11.28 -12.17
C ASP A 89 -0.16 -10.32 -12.93
N GLY A 90 0.38 -9.30 -12.26
CA GLY A 90 1.26 -8.30 -12.85
C GLY A 90 0.56 -7.02 -13.32
N SER A 91 -0.78 -6.99 -13.37
CA SER A 91 -1.52 -5.83 -13.88
C SER A 91 -1.32 -4.58 -13.01
N ILE A 92 -1.51 -4.70 -11.69
CA ILE A 92 -1.31 -3.56 -10.78
C ILE A 92 0.17 -3.17 -10.70
N GLN A 93 1.09 -4.13 -10.76
CA GLN A 93 2.54 -3.92 -10.77
C GLN A 93 2.96 -3.08 -11.97
N GLY A 94 2.55 -3.48 -13.18
CA GLY A 94 2.83 -2.72 -14.40
C GLY A 94 2.22 -1.32 -14.39
N LEU A 95 1.03 -1.14 -13.79
CA LEU A 95 0.44 0.19 -13.61
C LEU A 95 1.29 1.06 -12.67
N LEU A 96 1.72 0.51 -11.54
CA LEU A 96 2.53 1.23 -10.56
C LEU A 96 3.92 1.59 -11.12
N ASP A 97 4.52 0.71 -11.93
CA ASP A 97 5.75 1.00 -12.69
C ASP A 97 5.56 2.18 -13.64
N CYS A 98 4.48 2.21 -14.42
CA CYS A 98 4.17 3.33 -15.32
C CYS A 98 4.03 4.67 -14.57
N LEU A 99 3.61 4.62 -13.30
CA LEU A 99 3.46 5.79 -12.44
C LEU A 99 4.71 6.11 -11.61
N ASN A 100 5.78 5.32 -11.71
CA ASN A 100 6.97 5.39 -10.86
C ASN A 100 6.64 5.28 -9.35
N ILE A 101 5.63 4.50 -8.99
CA ILE A 101 5.25 4.22 -7.61
C ILE A 101 5.93 2.92 -7.19
N LYS A 102 6.74 2.96 -6.12
CA LYS A 102 7.40 1.77 -5.59
C LYS A 102 6.38 0.87 -4.89
N TYR A 103 6.50 -0.44 -4.98
CA TYR A 103 5.53 -1.32 -4.34
C TYR A 103 6.13 -2.57 -3.69
N THR A 104 5.33 -3.23 -2.86
CA THR A 104 5.68 -4.53 -2.26
C THR A 104 5.35 -5.68 -3.20
N GLY A 105 6.28 -6.62 -3.33
CA GLY A 105 6.22 -7.75 -4.26
C GLY A 105 7.63 -8.12 -4.69
#